data_AF-A0A6N8HKX1-F1
#
_entry.id   AF-A0A6N8HKX1-F1
#
_cell.length_a   1.000
_cell.length_b   1.000
_cell.length_c   1.000
_cell.angle_alpha   90.00
_cell.angle_beta   90.00
_cell.angle_gamma   90.00
#
_symmetry.space_group_name_H-M   'P 1'
#
loop_
_entity.id
_entity.type
_entity.pdbx_description
1 polymer ?
#
loop_
_entity_poly.entity_id
_entity_poly.type
_entity_poly.pdbx_seq_one_letter_code
_entity_poly.pdbx_strand_id
1 'polypeptide(L)'
;MKIPLHEQLIRHREIYVEEGYADKSEEAAMAAFGIGSSTPSLFKMATQGAPVFAKPFSHEGTISNGPGPLKDWTKIREFPAPHGSNFRKWFKDHKKGERRNG
;
A
#
# COMPACT_ATOMS: atom_id res chain seq x y z
N MET A 1 -19.73 27.26 -6.38
CA MET A 1 -19.67 26.49 -5.12
C MET A 1 -18.91 25.19 -5.37
N LYS A 2 -18.00 24.77 -4.48
CA LYS A 2 -17.31 23.47 -4.57
C LYS A 2 -17.78 22.62 -3.39
N ILE A 3 -18.48 21.53 -3.68
CA ILE A 3 -18.81 20.53 -2.67
C ILE A 3 -17.53 19.72 -2.39
N PRO A 4 -17.06 19.61 -1.14
CA PRO A 4 -15.84 18.86 -0.82
C PRO A 4 -16.11 17.35 -0.81
N LEU A 5 -16.30 16.76 -2.01
CA LEU A 5 -16.74 15.36 -2.16
C LEU A 5 -15.85 14.37 -1.42
N HIS A 6 -14.53 14.54 -1.47
CA HIS A 6 -13.58 13.63 -0.82
C HIS A 6 -13.70 13.64 0.71
N GLU A 7 -13.96 14.81 1.32
CA GLU A 7 -14.18 14.93 2.77
C GLU A 7 -15.48 14.22 3.17
N GLN A 8 -16.54 14.37 2.37
CA GLN A 8 -17.82 13.71 2.62
C GLN A 8 -17.72 12.19 2.52
N LEU A 9 -16.93 11.66 1.58
CA LEU A 9 -16.70 10.21 1.45
C LEU A 9 -15.97 9.64 2.68
N ILE A 10 -14.97 10.36 3.18
CA ILE A 10 -14.25 9.99 4.41
C ILE A 10 -15.22 10.02 5.59
N ARG A 11 -15.97 11.12 5.76
CA ARG A 11 -16.93 11.27 6.85
C ARG A 11 -18.01 10.20 6.85
N HIS A 12 -18.50 9.82 5.67
CA HIS A 12 -19.47 8.74 5.53
C HIS A 12 -18.89 7.41 6.03
N ARG A 13 -17.63 7.10 5.70
CA ARG A 13 -16.97 5.87 6.19
C ARG A 13 -16.74 5.90 7.70
N GLU A 14 -16.42 7.05 8.27
CA GLU A 14 -16.31 7.22 9.73
C GLU A 14 -17.64 6.89 10.42
N ILE A 15 -18.73 7.53 9.99
CA ILE A 15 -20.07 7.32 10.56
C ILE A 15 -20.48 5.85 10.44
N TYR A 16 -20.27 5.24 9.27
CA TYR A 16 -20.59 3.83 9.03
C TYR A 16 -19.89 2.88 10.03
N VAL A 17 -18.63 3.16 10.38
CA VAL A 17 -17.88 2.37 11.36
C VAL A 17 -18.36 2.68 12.78
N GLU A 18 -18.56 3.95 13.13
CA GLU A 18 -19.03 4.39 14.46
C GLU A 18 -20.42 3.80 14.81
N GLU A 19 -21.30 3.68 13.82
CA GLU A 19 -22.63 3.08 13.95
C GLU A 19 -22.59 1.53 14.02
N GLY A 20 -21.40 0.92 13.91
CA GLY A 20 -21.20 -0.53 14.05
C GLY A 20 -21.57 -1.34 12.81
N TYR A 21 -21.70 -0.70 11.65
CA TYR A 21 -22.01 -1.39 10.39
C TYR A 21 -20.78 -2.04 9.73
N ALA A 22 -19.57 -1.73 10.19
CA ALA A 22 -18.35 -2.35 9.70
C ALA A 22 -18.19 -3.78 10.23
N ASP A 23 -17.69 -4.68 9.37
CA ASP A 23 -17.36 -6.04 9.80
C ASP A 23 -16.12 -6.04 10.70
N LYS A 24 -16.11 -6.90 11.72
CA LYS A 24 -15.00 -7.03 12.67
C LYS A 24 -13.70 -7.42 11.97
N SER A 25 -13.80 -8.17 10.87
CA SER A 25 -12.64 -8.55 10.07
C SER A 25 -11.97 -7.34 9.40
N GLU A 26 -12.78 -6.38 8.95
CA GLU A 26 -12.33 -5.13 8.36
C GLU A 26 -11.66 -4.25 9.43
N GLU A 27 -12.31 -4.09 10.58
CA GLU A 27 -11.77 -3.34 11.72
C GLU A 27 -10.40 -3.88 12.15
N ALA A 28 -10.30 -5.20 12.33
CA ALA A 28 -9.05 -5.86 12.68
C ALA A 28 -7.96 -5.68 11.60
N ALA A 29 -8.32 -5.81 10.32
CA ALA A 29 -7.39 -5.61 9.22
C ALA A 29 -6.87 -4.17 9.16
N MET A 30 -7.74 -3.18 9.34
CA MET A 30 -7.38 -1.76 9.33
C MET A 30 -6.55 -1.37 10.55
N ALA A 31 -6.87 -1.92 11.74
CA ALA A 31 -6.05 -1.74 12.94
C ALA A 31 -4.63 -2.30 12.72
N ALA A 32 -4.51 -3.51 12.16
CA ALA A 32 -3.22 -4.11 11.83
C ALA A 32 -2.45 -3.27 10.79
N PHE A 33 -3.14 -2.75 9.76
CA PHE A 33 -2.55 -1.83 8.79
C PHE A 33 -2.04 -0.55 9.46
N GLY A 34 -2.80 0.03 10.38
CA GLY A 34 -2.41 1.20 11.16
C GLY A 34 -1.12 0.97 11.97
N ILE A 35 -1.01 -0.18 12.63
CA ILE A 35 0.21 -0.55 13.38
C ILE A 35 1.39 -0.78 12.43
N GLY A 36 1.18 -1.53 11.35
CA GLY A 36 2.24 -1.88 10.39
C GLY A 36 2.78 -0.66 9.62
N SER A 37 1.91 0.29 9.27
CA SER A 37 2.27 1.49 8.52
C SER A 37 2.90 2.58 9.40
N SER A 38 2.50 2.69 10.66
CA SER A 38 3.03 3.67 11.61
C SER A 38 4.37 3.25 12.23
N THR A 39 4.69 1.95 12.24
CA THR A 39 5.94 1.43 12.79
C THR A 39 7.07 1.42 11.76
N PRO A 40 8.16 2.20 11.92
CA PRO A 40 9.19 2.35 10.89
C PRO A 40 9.93 1.04 10.53
N SER A 41 10.19 0.18 11.51
CA SER A 41 10.87 -1.11 11.30
C SER A 41 10.00 -2.09 10.50
N LEU A 42 8.71 -2.19 10.85
CA LEU A 42 7.75 -3.04 10.15
C LEU A 42 7.53 -2.53 8.72
N PHE A 43 7.31 -1.23 8.54
CA PHE A 43 7.16 -0.64 7.22
C PHE A 43 8.39 -0.86 6.34
N LYS A 44 9.60 -0.72 6.91
CA LYS A 44 10.85 -1.01 6.19
C LYS A 44 10.94 -2.48 5.79
N MET A 45 10.64 -3.40 6.70
CA MET A 45 10.65 -4.84 6.42
C MET A 45 9.66 -5.19 5.31
N ALA A 46 8.42 -4.71 5.42
CA ALA A 46 7.37 -4.93 4.42
C ALA A 46 7.78 -4.41 3.04
N THR A 47 8.29 -3.18 2.96
CA THR A 47 8.71 -2.58 1.67
C THR A 47 9.96 -3.20 1.07
N GLN A 48 10.87 -3.77 1.87
CA GLN A 48 12.02 -4.51 1.36
C GLN A 48 11.67 -5.94 0.93
N GLY A 49 10.72 -6.58 1.62
CA GLY A 49 10.24 -7.93 1.30
C GLY A 49 9.20 -7.97 0.18
N ALA A 50 8.55 -6.85 -0.15
CA ALA A 50 7.47 -6.79 -1.13
C ALA A 50 7.79 -7.47 -2.48
N PRO A 51 8.97 -7.28 -3.12
CA PRO A 51 9.29 -7.96 -4.39
C PRO A 51 9.33 -9.49 -4.25
N VAL A 52 9.77 -10.00 -3.10
CA VAL A 52 9.85 -11.44 -2.83
C VAL A 52 8.45 -12.03 -2.64
N PHE A 53 7.61 -11.36 -1.84
CA PHE A 53 6.24 -11.81 -1.59
C PHE A 53 5.33 -11.69 -2.82
N ALA A 54 5.56 -10.69 -3.67
CA ALA A 54 4.78 -10.46 -4.88
C ALA A 54 5.20 -11.35 -6.07
N LYS A 55 6.43 -11.89 -6.06
CA LYS A 55 6.99 -12.71 -7.14
C LYS A 55 6.06 -13.82 -7.67
N PRO A 56 5.40 -14.66 -6.83
CA PRO A 56 4.52 -15.71 -7.34
C PRO A 56 3.25 -15.19 -8.03
N PHE A 57 2.86 -13.93 -7.79
CA PHE A 57 1.67 -13.31 -8.36
C PHE A 57 1.99 -12.32 -9.50
N SER A 58 3.28 -12.06 -9.75
CA SER A 58 3.72 -11.06 -10.72
C SER A 58 4.01 -11.70 -12.08
N HIS A 59 3.42 -11.15 -13.13
CA HIS A 59 3.68 -11.52 -14.52
C HIS A 59 3.90 -10.25 -15.35
N GLU A 60 4.97 -10.20 -16.15
CA GLU A 60 5.30 -9.04 -17.01
C GLU A 60 5.34 -7.67 -16.28
N GLY A 61 5.65 -7.66 -14.98
CA GLY A 61 5.72 -6.44 -14.19
C GLY A 61 4.38 -5.94 -13.65
N THR A 62 3.30 -6.70 -13.81
CA THR A 62 2.00 -6.44 -13.17
C THR A 62 1.51 -7.66 -12.41
N ILE A 63 0.47 -7.45 -11.61
CA ILE A 63 -0.29 -8.48 -10.89
C ILE A 63 -1.73 -8.32 -11.35
N SER A 64 -2.18 -9.22 -12.21
CA SER A 64 -3.56 -9.25 -12.73
C SER A 64 -4.50 -10.09 -11.87
N ASN A 65 -3.95 -10.98 -11.04
CA ASN A 65 -4.69 -11.86 -10.14
C ASN A 65 -4.08 -11.85 -8.74
N GLY A 66 -4.41 -10.83 -7.96
CA GLY A 66 -3.94 -10.68 -6.59
C GLY A 66 -4.63 -11.64 -5.61
N PRO A 67 -3.95 -12.07 -4.52
CA PRO A 67 -4.58 -12.82 -3.45
C PRO A 67 -5.37 -11.91 -2.48
N GLY A 68 -6.36 -12.47 -1.81
CA GLY A 68 -7.09 -11.78 -0.73
C GLY A 68 -7.71 -10.44 -1.15
N PRO A 69 -7.61 -9.38 -0.34
CA PRO A 69 -8.14 -8.05 -0.69
C PRO A 69 -7.57 -7.46 -1.99
N LEU A 70 -6.37 -7.88 -2.41
CA LEU A 70 -5.79 -7.44 -3.67
C LEU A 70 -6.57 -7.97 -4.88
N LYS A 71 -7.27 -9.11 -4.74
CA LYS A 71 -8.10 -9.68 -5.81
C LYS A 71 -9.17 -8.70 -6.28
N ASP A 72 -9.82 -8.01 -5.35
CA ASP A 72 -10.89 -7.07 -5.68
C ASP A 72 -10.36 -5.81 -6.36
N TRP A 73 -9.13 -5.38 -6.01
CA TRP A 73 -8.42 -4.37 -6.78
C TRP A 73 -8.11 -4.87 -8.20
N THR A 74 -7.58 -6.09 -8.34
CA THR A 74 -7.15 -6.61 -9.63
C THR A 74 -8.28 -6.97 -10.58
N LYS A 75 -9.51 -7.12 -10.09
CA LYS A 75 -10.72 -7.24 -10.93
C LYS A 75 -10.99 -6.00 -11.79
N ILE A 76 -10.58 -4.82 -11.33
CA ILE A 76 -10.85 -3.56 -12.01
C ILE A 76 -9.59 -2.87 -12.55
N ARG A 77 -8.40 -3.21 -12.05
CA ARG A 77 -7.13 -2.56 -12.39
C ARG A 77 -5.94 -3.50 -12.26
N GLU A 78 -4.99 -3.44 -13.18
CA GLU A 78 -3.69 -4.08 -12.98
C GLU A 78 -2.93 -3.45 -11.80
N PHE A 79 -2.37 -4.27 -10.91
CA PHE A 79 -1.53 -3.77 -9.83
C PHE A 79 -0.05 -3.81 -10.26
N PRO A 80 0.72 -2.72 -10.13
CA PRO A 80 2.12 -2.71 -10.53
C PRO A 80 2.96 -3.63 -9.63
N ALA A 81 3.73 -4.54 -10.22
CA ALA A 81 4.59 -5.43 -9.45
C ALA A 81 5.70 -4.62 -8.76
N PRO A 82 6.05 -4.93 -7.49
CA PRO A 82 7.13 -4.24 -6.80
C PRO A 82 8.48 -4.49 -7.49
N HIS A 83 9.19 -3.42 -7.84
CA HIS A 83 10.54 -3.52 -8.38
C HIS A 83 11.58 -3.87 -7.30
N GLY A 84 12.74 -4.39 -7.72
CA GLY A 84 13.81 -4.82 -6.83
C GLY A 84 14.46 -3.73 -5.95
N SER A 85 14.16 -2.45 -6.22
CA SER A 85 14.57 -1.32 -5.38
C SER A 85 13.37 -0.48 -4.98
N ASN A 86 13.30 -0.11 -3.70
CA ASN A 86 12.32 0.88 -3.23
C ASN A 86 12.90 2.30 -3.32
N PHE A 87 12.01 3.30 -3.29
CA PHE A 87 12.39 4.71 -3.38
C PHE A 87 13.47 5.11 -2.37
N ARG A 88 13.40 4.63 -1.13
CA ARG A 88 14.37 4.98 -0.07
C ARG A 88 15.78 4.48 -0.41
N LYS A 89 15.90 3.26 -0.94
CA LYS A 89 17.16 2.70 -1.40
C LYS A 89 17.68 3.50 -2.60
N TRP A 90 16.84 3.68 -3.62
CA TRP A 90 17.18 4.46 -4.81
C TRP A 90 17.68 5.87 -4.44
N PHE A 91 16.98 6.57 -3.54
CA PHE A 91 17.33 7.93 -3.11
C PHE A 91 18.69 7.99 -2.40
N LYS A 92 19.00 6.99 -1.56
CA LYS A 92 20.30 6.89 -0.89
C LYS A 92 21.43 6.66 -1.89
N ASP A 93 21.21 5.77 -2.85
CA ASP A 93 22.20 5.44 -3.88
C ASP A 93 22.43 6.65 -4.81
N HIS A 94 21.35 7.36 -5.17
CA HIS A 94 21.42 8.58 -5.98
C HIS A 94 22.24 9.68 -5.29
N LYS A 95 21.95 10.00 -4.03
CA LYS A 95 22.72 10.99 -3.25
C LYS A 95 24.18 10.60 -3.02
N LYS A 96 24.52 9.31 -3.07
CA LYS A 96 25.91 8.85 -3.02
C LYS A 96 26.62 9.08 -4.36
N GLY A 97 25.90 8.87 -5.47
CA GLY A 97 26.38 9.15 -6.82
C GLY A 97 26.69 10.63 -7.04
N GLU A 98 25.80 11.53 -6.63
CA GLU A 98 26.01 12.99 -6.73
C GLU A 98 27.27 13.45 -6.00
N ARG A 99 27.51 12.96 -4.77
CA ARG A 99 28.70 13.30 -3.97
C ARG A 99 30.02 12.76 -4.52
N ARG A 100 29.98 11.77 -5.40
CA ARG A 100 31.19 11.17 -6.01
C ARG A 100 31.57 11.84 -7.32
N ASN A 101 30.61 12.54 -7.94
CA ASN A 101 30.76 13.17 -9.26
C ASN A 101 30.87 14.71 -9.18
N GLY A 102 30.85 15.29 -7.98
CA GLY A 102 31.17 16.69 -7.71
C GLY A 102 32.40 16.77 -6.81
#